data_AF-A0A2H6AFK6-F1
#
_entry.id   AF-A0A2H6AFK6-F1
#
_cell.length_a   1.000
_cell.length_b   1.000
_cell.length_c   1.000
_cell.angle_alpha   90.00
_cell.angle_beta   90.00
_cell.angle_gamma   90.00
#
_symmetry.space_group_name_H-M   'P 1'
#
loop_
_entity.id
_entity.type
_entity.pdbx_description
1 polymer ?
#
loop_
_entity_poly.entity_id
_entity_poly.type
_entity_poly.pdbx_seq_one_letter_code
_entity_poly.pdbx_strand_id
1 'polypeptide(L)'
;MAAQSAKRVWEVCEPHSDVFQRDPDPSLFAISLHHAVRGSADRDYIDAERFFSRTFMTRALSDLLERLVGRLAGQGRGAPILRLETPFGGGKTHTMAALFHIARSPEALSEHEAIRPVLERLNLRALPGDIRVAVLDGRGLDVRERRTEDGLTIRSLWGELAYQLGGREGYQMLVDADATRTSPGGAPLTELLQR
;
A
#
# COMPACT_ATOMS: atom_id res chain seq x y z
N MET A 1 -20.80 44.50 -5.58
CA MET A 1 -20.94 43.02 -5.60
C MET A 1 -20.82 42.54 -4.17
N ALA A 2 -21.87 41.95 -3.61
CA ALA A 2 -21.80 41.39 -2.25
C ALA A 2 -20.77 40.24 -2.26
N ALA A 3 -19.80 40.28 -1.34
CA ALA A 3 -18.83 39.22 -1.19
C ALA A 3 -19.58 37.91 -0.89
N GLN A 4 -19.44 36.92 -1.77
CA GLN A 4 -20.02 35.61 -1.57
C GLN A 4 -19.32 34.98 -0.36
N SER A 5 -20.02 34.97 0.78
CA SER A 5 -19.51 34.38 2.02
C SER A 5 -19.29 32.88 1.80
N ALA A 6 -18.14 32.35 2.23
CA ALA A 6 -17.88 30.92 2.16
C ALA A 6 -18.95 30.16 2.96
N LYS A 7 -19.53 29.12 2.35
CA LYS A 7 -20.51 28.26 3.01
C LYS A 7 -19.89 27.61 4.25
N ARG A 8 -20.68 27.47 5.31
CA ARG A 8 -20.30 26.78 6.54
C ARG A 8 -20.25 25.28 6.27
N VAL A 9 -19.38 24.56 6.98
CA VAL A 9 -19.15 23.12 6.73
C VAL A 9 -20.43 22.28 6.84
N TRP A 10 -21.30 22.58 7.81
CA TRP A 10 -22.58 21.87 8.00
C TRP A 10 -23.65 22.22 6.94
N GLU A 11 -23.41 23.23 6.09
CA GLU A 11 -24.28 23.53 4.95
C GLU A 11 -23.89 22.73 3.70
N VAL A 12 -22.72 22.09 3.69
CA VAL A 12 -22.14 21.40 2.53
C VAL A 12 -21.65 19.98 2.82
N CYS A 13 -21.62 19.58 4.09
CA CYS A 13 -21.17 18.26 4.52
C CYS A 13 -22.17 17.65 5.50
N GLU A 14 -22.46 16.37 5.29
CA GLU A 14 -23.19 15.54 6.25
C GLU A 14 -22.17 14.73 7.07
N PRO A 15 -22.25 14.74 8.41
CA PRO A 15 -21.42 13.88 9.25
C PRO A 15 -21.64 12.41 8.90
N HIS A 16 -20.56 11.64 8.87
CA HIS A 16 -20.65 10.21 8.61
C HIS A 16 -21.41 9.50 9.74
N SER A 17 -22.10 8.40 9.41
CA SER A 17 -23.06 7.75 10.32
C SER A 17 -22.45 7.22 11.63
N ASP A 18 -21.15 6.94 11.62
CA ASP A 18 -20.35 6.51 12.77
C ASP A 18 -20.19 7.59 13.84
N VAL A 19 -20.21 8.88 13.47
CA VAL A 19 -20.13 10.02 14.40
C VAL A 19 -21.28 10.01 15.42
N PHE A 20 -22.41 9.42 15.05
CA PHE A 20 -23.60 9.32 15.91
C PHE A 20 -23.62 8.03 16.75
N GLN A 21 -22.65 7.13 16.57
CA GLN A 21 -22.57 5.89 17.33
C GLN A 21 -21.98 6.15 18.72
N ARG A 22 -22.48 5.41 19.72
CA ARG A 22 -22.06 5.58 21.13
C ARG A 22 -20.64 5.09 21.43
N ASP A 23 -20.11 4.18 20.62
CA ASP A 23 -18.80 3.57 20.80
C ASP A 23 -18.17 3.30 19.42
N PRO A 24 -17.57 4.33 18.78
CA PRO A 24 -17.03 4.19 17.44
C PRO A 24 -15.77 3.31 17.48
N ASP A 25 -15.69 2.35 16.55
CA ASP A 25 -14.53 1.47 16.42
C ASP A 25 -13.25 2.31 16.15
N PRO A 26 -12.21 2.22 17.00
CA PRO A 26 -10.95 2.94 16.81
C PRO A 26 -10.31 2.74 15.43
N SER A 27 -10.56 1.59 14.78
CA SER A 27 -10.05 1.27 13.45
C SER A 27 -10.65 2.13 12.34
N LEU A 28 -11.78 2.81 12.59
CA LEU A 28 -12.37 3.80 11.68
C LEU A 28 -11.53 5.09 11.62
N PHE A 29 -10.78 5.41 12.67
CA PHE A 29 -10.02 6.66 12.75
C PHE A 29 -8.59 6.53 12.23
N ALA A 30 -8.03 5.32 12.24
CA ALA A 30 -6.66 5.09 11.84
C ALA A 30 -6.54 3.85 10.97
N ILE A 31 -6.15 4.08 9.71
CA ILE A 31 -5.83 3.00 8.79
C ILE A 31 -4.72 2.10 9.34
N SER A 32 -4.94 0.80 9.26
CA SER A 32 -3.93 -0.22 9.50
C SER A 32 -3.59 -0.92 8.19
N LEU A 33 -2.36 -0.73 7.70
CA LEU A 33 -1.89 -1.41 6.48
C LEU A 33 -2.03 -2.94 6.60
N HIS A 34 -1.75 -3.50 7.77
CA HIS A 34 -1.91 -4.93 8.03
C HIS A 34 -3.34 -5.42 7.76
N HIS A 35 -4.34 -4.73 8.31
CA HIS A 35 -5.75 -5.12 8.14
C HIS A 35 -6.25 -4.84 6.72
N ALA A 36 -5.80 -3.74 6.10
CA ALA A 36 -6.13 -3.44 4.71
C ALA A 36 -5.64 -4.54 3.76
N VAL A 37 -4.38 -4.95 3.90
CA VAL A 37 -3.76 -6.00 3.07
C VAL A 37 -4.40 -7.37 3.30
N ARG A 38 -4.83 -7.66 4.53
CA ARG A 38 -5.51 -8.92 4.88
C ARG A 38 -7.02 -8.94 4.60
N GLY A 39 -7.59 -7.84 4.11
CA GLY A 39 -9.02 -7.75 3.87
C GLY A 39 -9.87 -7.77 5.15
N SER A 40 -9.30 -7.38 6.29
CA SER A 40 -9.97 -7.36 7.60
C SER A 40 -10.20 -5.96 8.17
N ALA A 41 -9.96 -4.91 7.38
CA ALA A 41 -10.26 -3.52 7.73
C ALA A 41 -11.67 -3.12 7.27
N ASP A 42 -12.06 -1.86 7.49
CA ASP A 42 -13.25 -1.31 6.86
C ASP A 42 -13.15 -1.37 5.31
N ARG A 43 -14.29 -1.47 4.64
CA ARG A 43 -14.36 -1.50 3.17
C ARG A 43 -13.69 -0.30 2.52
N ASP A 44 -13.75 0.87 3.15
CA ASP A 44 -13.11 2.09 2.65
C ASP A 44 -11.57 1.98 2.60
N TYR A 45 -10.98 1.02 3.32
CA TYR A 45 -9.54 0.75 3.30
C TYR A 45 -9.14 -0.47 2.46
N ILE A 46 -10.05 -1.43 2.26
CA ILE A 46 -9.79 -2.66 1.49
C ILE A 46 -10.07 -2.45 0.00
N ASP A 47 -11.17 -1.76 -0.32
CA ASP A 47 -11.61 -1.55 -1.69
C ASP A 47 -10.84 -0.38 -2.30
N ALA A 48 -10.08 -0.66 -3.37
CA ALA A 48 -9.17 0.31 -3.95
C ALA A 48 -9.90 1.54 -4.52
N GLU A 49 -11.04 1.35 -5.18
CA GLU A 49 -11.81 2.46 -5.77
C GLU A 49 -12.41 3.33 -4.66
N ARG A 50 -13.01 2.74 -3.64
CA ARG A 50 -13.52 3.48 -2.48
C ARG A 50 -12.40 4.23 -1.75
N PHE A 51 -11.26 3.58 -1.56
CA PHE A 51 -10.10 4.18 -0.91
C PHE A 51 -9.69 5.46 -1.65
N PHE A 52 -9.59 5.42 -2.98
CA PHE A 52 -9.22 6.60 -3.77
C PHE A 52 -10.35 7.63 -3.89
N SER A 53 -11.62 7.21 -3.93
CA SER A 53 -12.78 8.11 -3.90
C SER A 53 -12.84 8.93 -2.60
N ARG A 54 -12.38 8.37 -1.48
CA ARG A 54 -12.30 9.05 -0.18
C ARG A 54 -10.95 9.69 0.10
N THR A 55 -9.96 9.49 -0.76
CA THR A 55 -8.63 10.07 -0.60
C THR A 55 -8.54 11.41 -1.29
N PHE A 56 -8.31 12.46 -0.52
CA PHE A 56 -7.97 13.75 -1.11
C PHE A 56 -6.58 13.69 -1.74
N MET A 57 -6.54 13.87 -3.06
CA MET A 57 -5.31 13.77 -3.84
C MET A 57 -4.45 15.04 -3.68
N THR A 58 -3.67 15.09 -2.61
CA THR A 58 -2.70 16.17 -2.39
C THR A 58 -1.63 16.19 -3.50
N ARG A 59 -0.98 17.35 -3.69
CA ARG A 59 0.17 17.46 -4.60
C ARG A 59 1.27 16.46 -4.24
N ALA A 60 1.61 16.35 -2.96
CA ALA A 60 2.66 15.44 -2.51
C ALA A 60 2.33 13.96 -2.79
N LEU A 61 1.08 13.55 -2.58
CA LEU A 61 0.64 12.19 -2.92
C LEU A 61 0.65 11.99 -4.45
N SER A 62 0.13 12.94 -5.23
CA SER A 62 0.17 12.89 -6.71
C SER A 62 1.58 12.72 -7.26
N ASP A 63 2.53 13.51 -6.75
CA ASP A 63 3.93 13.48 -7.20
C ASP A 63 4.59 12.14 -6.82
N LEU A 64 4.26 11.61 -5.65
CA LEU A 64 4.74 10.30 -5.20
C LEU A 64 4.20 9.17 -6.07
N LEU A 65 2.90 9.19 -6.36
CA LEU A 65 2.26 8.20 -7.23
C LEU A 65 2.83 8.26 -8.65
N GLU A 66 3.07 9.45 -9.20
CA GLU A 66 3.70 9.60 -10.51
C GLU A 66 5.09 8.96 -10.56
N ARG A 67 5.91 9.19 -9.52
CA ARG A 67 7.24 8.58 -9.41
C ARG A 67 7.17 7.06 -9.28
N LEU A 68 6.24 6.55 -8.48
CA LEU A 68 6.03 5.10 -8.32
C LEU A 68 5.57 4.47 -9.64
N VAL A 69 4.49 4.96 -10.23
CA VAL A 69 3.90 4.40 -11.45
C VAL A 69 4.88 4.49 -12.61
N GLY A 70 5.58 5.61 -12.77
CA GLY A 70 6.62 5.73 -13.80
C GLY A 70 7.77 4.74 -13.61
N ARG A 71 8.12 4.40 -12.36
CA ARG A 71 9.10 3.34 -12.08
C ARG A 71 8.58 1.96 -12.47
N LEU A 72 7.37 1.63 -12.01
CA LEU A 72 6.73 0.33 -12.26
C LEU A 72 6.48 0.11 -13.76
N ALA A 73 6.22 1.18 -14.51
CA ALA A 73 6.08 1.16 -15.96
C ALA A 73 7.44 1.11 -16.72
N GLY A 74 8.57 0.99 -16.02
CA GLY A 74 9.90 0.88 -16.64
C GLY A 74 10.45 2.19 -17.21
N GLN A 75 9.84 3.34 -16.92
CA GLN A 75 10.26 4.64 -17.46
C GLN A 75 11.43 5.28 -16.68
N GLY A 76 12.04 4.56 -15.74
CA GLY A 76 13.20 5.03 -14.97
C GLY A 76 12.93 6.21 -14.02
N ARG A 77 11.67 6.58 -13.79
CA ARG A 77 11.28 7.69 -12.90
C ARG A 77 11.33 7.28 -11.42
N GLY A 78 11.62 8.24 -10.54
CA GLY A 78 11.58 8.05 -9.08
C GLY A 78 12.84 7.39 -8.48
N ALA A 79 12.82 7.19 -7.17
CA ALA A 79 13.84 6.41 -6.46
C ALA A 79 13.33 4.97 -6.23
N PRO A 80 14.20 3.95 -6.22
CA PRO A 80 13.80 2.56 -5.96
C PRO A 80 13.49 2.31 -4.48
N ILE A 81 14.00 3.19 -3.60
CA ILE A 81 13.81 3.14 -2.17
C ILE A 81 13.22 4.48 -1.74
N LEU A 82 12.08 4.43 -1.06
CA LEU A 82 11.35 5.60 -0.60
C LEU A 82 11.24 5.54 0.92
N ARG A 83 11.75 6.56 1.61
CA ARG A 83 11.59 6.73 3.05
C ARG A 83 10.50 7.77 3.30
N LEU A 84 9.41 7.36 3.95
CA LEU A 84 8.34 8.27 4.34
C LEU A 84 8.68 8.95 5.67
N GLU A 85 9.18 10.17 5.61
CA GLU A 85 9.48 10.98 6.79
C GLU A 85 8.40 12.03 6.99
N THR A 86 7.50 11.76 7.93
CA THR A 86 6.54 12.76 8.42
C THR A 86 6.42 12.65 9.93
N PRO A 87 6.05 13.73 10.62
CA PRO A 87 5.56 13.66 12.00
C PRO A 87 4.35 12.72 12.16
N PHE A 88 3.96 12.47 13.40
CA PHE A 88 2.73 11.73 13.72
C PHE A 88 1.52 12.39 13.03
N GLY A 89 0.59 11.59 12.51
CA GLY A 89 -0.57 12.08 11.75
C GLY A 89 -0.29 12.50 10.30
N GLY A 90 0.96 12.50 9.83
CA GLY A 90 1.30 12.91 8.45
C GLY A 90 0.95 11.90 7.34
N GLY A 91 0.07 10.92 7.60
CA GLY A 91 -0.48 10.05 6.56
C GLY A 91 0.43 8.92 6.05
N LYS A 92 1.53 8.55 6.74
CA LYS A 92 2.45 7.48 6.27
C LYS A 92 1.75 6.17 5.93
N THR A 93 0.91 5.67 6.85
CA THR A 93 0.17 4.42 6.63
C THR A 93 -0.83 4.54 5.49
N HIS A 94 -1.49 5.71 5.37
CA HIS A 94 -2.39 6.01 4.25
C HIS A 94 -1.64 6.03 2.92
N THR A 95 -0.47 6.66 2.88
CA THR A 95 0.41 6.66 1.71
C THR A 95 0.82 5.24 1.34
N MET A 96 1.27 4.43 2.29
CA MET A 96 1.63 3.03 2.01
C MET A 96 0.44 2.21 1.48
N ALA A 97 -0.77 2.44 2.00
CA ALA A 97 -1.98 1.80 1.49
C ALA A 97 -2.32 2.27 0.06
N ALA A 98 -2.14 3.55 -0.26
CA ALA A 98 -2.29 4.06 -1.61
C ALA A 98 -1.32 3.38 -2.59
N LEU A 99 -0.03 3.25 -2.21
CA LEU A 99 0.96 2.54 -3.03
C LEU A 99 0.61 1.05 -3.20
N PHE A 100 0.11 0.41 -2.13
CA PHE A 100 -0.35 -0.98 -2.17
C PHE A 100 -1.51 -1.15 -3.16
N HIS A 101 -2.54 -0.31 -3.10
CA HIS A 101 -3.69 -0.37 -3.99
C HIS A 101 -3.32 -0.13 -5.46
N ILE A 102 -2.43 0.84 -5.72
CA ILE A 102 -1.91 1.08 -7.08
C ILE A 102 -1.22 -0.15 -7.67
N ALA A 103 -0.45 -0.87 -6.85
CA ALA A 103 0.28 -2.04 -7.29
C ALA A 103 -0.59 -3.31 -7.39
N ARG A 104 -1.61 -3.46 -6.53
CA ARG A 104 -2.47 -4.66 -6.47
C ARG A 104 -3.75 -4.60 -7.28
N SER A 105 -4.24 -3.40 -7.58
CA SER A 105 -5.55 -3.20 -8.22
C SER A 105 -5.44 -2.33 -9.49
N PRO A 106 -4.51 -2.64 -10.43
CA PRO A 106 -4.30 -1.79 -11.60
C PRO A 106 -5.54 -1.70 -12.50
N GLU A 107 -6.28 -2.80 -12.66
CA GLU A 107 -7.50 -2.85 -13.48
C GLU A 107 -8.60 -1.94 -12.92
N ALA A 108 -8.88 -2.05 -11.62
CA ALA A 108 -9.91 -1.24 -10.96
C ALA A 108 -9.56 0.25 -10.93
N LEU A 109 -8.27 0.60 -10.89
CA LEU A 109 -7.83 1.98 -10.70
C LEU A 109 -7.45 2.71 -11.98
N SER A 110 -7.29 2.03 -13.11
CA SER A 110 -6.82 2.67 -14.35
C SER A 110 -7.80 3.73 -14.87
N GLU A 111 -9.11 3.51 -14.69
CA GLU A 111 -10.15 4.47 -15.09
C GLU A 111 -10.58 5.40 -13.95
N HIS A 112 -10.05 5.22 -12.74
CA HIS A 112 -10.47 5.98 -11.57
C HIS A 112 -10.05 7.46 -11.69
N GLU A 113 -10.98 8.38 -11.40
CA GLU A 113 -10.80 9.83 -11.63
C GLU A 113 -9.57 10.41 -10.92
N ALA A 114 -9.28 9.95 -9.70
CA ALA A 114 -8.11 10.39 -8.93
C ALA A 114 -6.77 9.95 -9.55
N ILE A 115 -6.78 8.90 -10.37
CA ILE A 115 -5.58 8.26 -10.94
C ILE A 115 -5.33 8.73 -12.38
N ARG A 116 -6.38 9.00 -13.17
CA ARG A 116 -6.26 9.45 -14.56
C ARG A 116 -5.26 10.60 -14.76
N PRO A 117 -5.23 11.67 -13.93
CA PRO A 117 -4.24 12.73 -14.09
C PRO A 117 -2.79 12.26 -13.91
N VAL A 118 -2.54 11.23 -13.09
CA VAL A 118 -1.20 10.65 -12.92
C VAL A 118 -0.79 9.89 -14.20
N LEU A 119 -1.71 9.10 -14.76
CA LEU A 119 -1.48 8.35 -16.00
C LEU A 119 -1.24 9.27 -17.20
N GLU A 120 -2.04 10.34 -17.32
CA GLU A 120 -1.89 11.35 -18.38
C GLU A 120 -0.51 12.01 -18.34
N ARG A 121 0.00 12.39 -17.15
CA ARG A 121 1.35 12.96 -17.01
C ARG A 121 2.47 11.98 -17.39
N LEU A 122 2.21 10.68 -17.30
CA LEU A 122 3.14 9.62 -17.68
C LEU A 122 2.95 9.11 -19.11
N ASN A 123 1.95 9.62 -19.84
CA ASN A 123 1.49 9.12 -21.13
C ASN A 123 1.19 7.61 -21.11
N LEU A 124 0.58 7.14 -20.02
CA LEU A 124 0.14 5.75 -19.85
C LEU A 124 -1.36 5.65 -20.07
N ARG A 125 -1.81 4.53 -20.68
CA ARG A 125 -3.25 4.25 -20.85
C ARG A 125 -3.86 3.59 -19.62
N ALA A 126 -3.06 2.83 -18.88
CA ALA A 126 -3.46 2.08 -17.71
C ALA A 126 -2.28 1.96 -16.75
N LEU A 127 -2.56 1.61 -15.50
CA LEU A 127 -1.53 1.26 -14.53
C LEU A 127 -0.80 -0.02 -14.98
N PRO A 128 0.51 -0.14 -14.70
CA PRO A 128 1.26 -1.37 -14.99
C PRO A 128 0.69 -2.56 -14.20
N GLY A 129 0.53 -3.69 -14.89
CA GLY A 129 0.12 -4.98 -14.31
C GLY A 129 1.30 -5.84 -13.86
N ASP A 130 0.98 -7.05 -13.40
CA ASP A 130 1.96 -8.09 -13.02
C ASP A 130 2.98 -7.67 -11.94
N ILE A 131 2.53 -6.87 -10.98
CA ILE A 131 3.38 -6.41 -9.87
C ILE A 131 3.25 -7.36 -8.69
N ARG A 132 4.37 -7.99 -8.31
CA ARG A 132 4.47 -8.69 -7.03
C ARG A 132 4.66 -7.69 -5.90
N VAL A 133 3.85 -7.82 -4.86
CA VAL A 133 3.88 -6.94 -3.69
C VAL A 133 4.01 -7.77 -2.44
N ALA A 134 5.02 -7.43 -1.64
CA ALA A 134 5.19 -7.90 -0.27
C ALA A 134 5.01 -6.75 0.73
N VAL A 135 4.32 -7.03 1.82
CA VAL A 135 4.08 -6.11 2.93
C VAL A 135 4.59 -6.74 4.22
N LEU A 136 5.63 -6.10 4.77
CA LEU A 136 6.24 -6.48 6.04
C LEU A 136 5.85 -5.45 7.11
N ASP A 137 4.66 -5.62 7.70
CA ASP A 137 4.19 -4.76 8.79
C ASP A 137 4.72 -5.28 10.14
N GLY A 138 5.48 -4.46 10.84
CA GLY A 138 6.04 -4.81 12.15
C GLY A 138 5.05 -4.78 13.33
N ARG A 139 3.75 -4.60 13.09
CA ARG A 139 2.72 -4.53 14.15
C ARG A 139 1.92 -5.82 14.26
N GLY A 140 1.57 -6.44 13.15
CA GLY A 140 0.76 -7.66 13.10
C GLY A 140 1.49 -8.89 12.55
N LEU A 141 2.67 -8.74 11.94
CA LEU A 141 3.43 -9.89 11.48
C LEU A 141 4.14 -10.56 12.67
N ASP A 142 3.81 -11.83 12.93
CA ASP A 142 4.61 -12.67 13.83
C ASP A 142 5.84 -13.19 13.07
N VAL A 143 6.99 -12.62 13.39
CA VAL A 143 8.28 -12.99 12.79
C VAL A 143 9.01 -14.10 13.54
N ARG A 144 8.47 -14.59 14.67
CA ARG A 144 9.13 -15.63 15.47
C ARG A 144 8.97 -17.00 14.80
N GLU A 145 7.71 -17.36 14.52
CA GLU A 145 7.34 -18.54 13.73
C GLU A 145 5.93 -18.34 13.13
N ARG A 146 5.86 -18.02 11.84
CA ARG A 146 4.60 -18.02 11.09
C ARG A 146 4.45 -19.33 10.34
N ARG A 147 3.33 -20.02 10.55
CA ARG A 147 2.95 -21.14 9.68
C ARG A 147 2.14 -20.63 8.50
N THR A 148 2.54 -21.02 7.30
CA THR A 148 1.80 -20.75 6.06
C THR A 148 0.72 -21.81 5.84
N GLU A 149 -0.25 -21.50 4.98
CA GLU A 149 -1.33 -22.42 4.63
C GLU A 149 -0.82 -23.70 3.95
N ASP A 150 0.31 -23.62 3.25
CA ASP A 150 0.98 -24.75 2.60
C ASP A 150 1.98 -25.48 3.52
N GLY A 151 2.01 -25.15 4.82
CA GLY A 151 2.74 -25.90 5.84
C GLY A 151 4.22 -25.53 6.00
N LEU A 152 4.68 -24.40 5.45
CA LEU A 152 6.00 -23.86 5.75
C LEU A 152 5.99 -23.15 7.11
N THR A 153 7.12 -23.20 7.80
CA THR A 153 7.35 -22.39 9.02
C THR A 153 8.40 -21.34 8.70
N ILE A 154 7.96 -20.09 8.56
CA ILE A 154 8.79 -18.91 8.30
C ILE A 154 9.24 -18.30 9.63
N ARG A 155 10.52 -17.96 9.74
CA ARG A 155 11.17 -17.56 11.00
C ARG A 155 11.88 -16.19 10.94
N SER A 156 11.76 -15.50 9.82
CA SER A 156 12.45 -14.22 9.58
C SER A 156 11.66 -13.32 8.62
N LEU A 157 11.96 -12.01 8.65
CA LEU A 157 11.45 -11.06 7.66
C LEU A 157 11.93 -11.37 6.23
N TRP A 158 13.10 -12.00 6.08
CA TRP A 158 13.64 -12.39 4.78
C TRP A 158 12.84 -13.55 4.18
N GLY A 159 12.56 -14.58 4.98
CA GLY A 159 11.68 -15.68 4.58
C GLY A 159 10.27 -15.19 4.27
N GLU A 160 9.74 -14.25 5.05
CA GLU A 160 8.42 -13.65 4.79
C GLU A 160 8.41 -12.87 3.47
N LEU A 161 9.43 -12.03 3.23
CA LEU A 161 9.58 -11.28 1.98
C LEU A 161 9.59 -12.24 0.77
N ALA A 162 10.43 -13.28 0.85
CA ALA A 162 10.61 -14.23 -0.23
C ALA A 162 9.34 -15.05 -0.49
N TYR A 163 8.64 -15.46 0.57
CA TYR A 163 7.37 -16.16 0.46
C TYR A 163 6.27 -15.27 -0.14
N GLN A 164 6.16 -14.01 0.28
CA GLN A 164 5.13 -13.11 -0.28
C GLN A 164 5.39 -12.74 -1.74
N LEU A 165 6.67 -12.65 -2.16
CA LEU A 165 7.01 -12.35 -3.55
C LEU A 165 6.94 -13.58 -4.46
N GLY A 166 7.42 -14.74 -4.02
CA GLY A 166 7.59 -15.92 -4.88
C GLY A 166 6.95 -17.21 -4.37
N GLY A 167 6.10 -17.15 -3.35
CA GLY A 167 5.54 -18.33 -2.70
C GLY A 167 6.62 -19.27 -2.16
N ARG A 168 6.38 -20.57 -2.26
CA ARG A 168 7.34 -21.60 -1.84
C ARG A 168 8.67 -21.54 -2.59
N GLU A 169 8.63 -21.25 -3.90
CA GLU A 169 9.86 -21.16 -4.70
C GLU A 169 10.72 -19.98 -4.27
N GLY A 170 10.10 -18.82 -4.05
CA GLY A 170 10.79 -17.65 -3.50
C GLY A 170 11.38 -17.96 -2.13
N TYR A 171 10.60 -18.55 -1.23
CA TYR A 171 11.06 -18.96 0.10
C TYR A 171 12.29 -19.88 0.02
N GLN A 172 12.29 -20.86 -0.88
CA GLN A 172 13.38 -21.82 -1.03
C GLN A 172 14.73 -21.15 -1.33
N MET A 173 14.73 -20.00 -2.02
CA MET A 173 15.94 -19.24 -2.31
C MET A 173 16.59 -18.66 -1.05
N LEU A 174 15.80 -18.38 -0.02
CA LEU A 174 16.25 -17.76 1.24
C LEU A 174 16.08 -18.70 2.45
N VAL A 175 15.92 -20.01 2.23
CA VAL A 175 15.62 -20.98 3.29
C VAL A 175 16.70 -21.02 4.38
N ASP A 176 17.97 -20.94 4.00
CA ASP A 176 19.10 -20.96 4.95
C ASP A 176 19.13 -19.69 5.80
N ALA A 177 18.86 -18.53 5.18
CA ALA A 177 18.75 -17.25 5.87
C ALA A 177 17.58 -17.24 6.85
N ASP A 178 16.44 -17.83 6.47
CA ASP A 178 15.28 -17.97 7.35
C ASP A 178 15.56 -18.92 8.52
N ALA A 179 16.15 -20.09 8.27
CA ALA A 179 16.49 -21.08 9.27
C ALA A 179 17.50 -20.54 10.30
N THR A 180 18.50 -19.79 9.84
CA THR A 180 19.53 -19.19 10.71
C THR A 180 19.14 -17.84 11.28
N ARG A 181 18.03 -17.24 10.81
CA ARG A 181 17.59 -15.88 11.15
C ARG A 181 18.66 -14.83 10.85
N THR A 182 19.40 -14.99 9.76
CA THR A 182 20.44 -14.07 9.32
C THR A 182 20.09 -13.41 7.98
N SER A 183 20.89 -12.43 7.57
CA SER A 183 20.70 -11.77 6.27
C SER A 183 21.15 -12.70 5.13
N PRO A 184 20.37 -12.84 4.04
CA PRO A 184 20.69 -13.74 2.92
C PRO A 184 21.87 -13.28 2.05
N GLY A 185 22.42 -12.09 2.29
CA GLY A 185 23.40 -11.46 1.40
C GLY A 185 22.76 -10.92 0.10
N GLY A 186 23.57 -10.24 -0.71
CA GLY A 186 23.07 -9.49 -1.87
C GLY A 186 22.66 -10.35 -3.06
N ALA A 187 23.38 -11.44 -3.34
CA ALA A 187 23.15 -12.26 -4.54
C ALA A 187 21.79 -13.00 -4.50
N PRO A 188 21.43 -13.76 -3.44
CA PRO A 188 20.14 -14.45 -3.39
C PRO A 188 18.94 -13.49 -3.42
N LEU A 189 19.08 -12.32 -2.77
CA LEU A 189 18.05 -11.29 -2.78
C LEU A 189 17.88 -10.67 -4.18
N THR A 190 18.98 -10.44 -4.89
CA THR A 190 18.94 -9.92 -6.27
C THR A 190 18.25 -10.91 -7.19
N GLU A 191 18.59 -12.20 -7.10
CA GLU A 191 17.96 -13.25 -7.88
C GLU A 191 16.45 -13.30 -7.62
N LEU A 192 16.03 -13.25 -6.35
CA LEU A 192 14.60 -13.23 -5.97
C LEU A 192 13.86 -12.05 -6.60
N LEU A 193 14.46 -10.85 -6.58
CA LEU A 193 13.84 -9.62 -7.07
C LEU A 193 13.84 -9.48 -8.61
N GLN A 194 14.65 -10.26 -9.32
CA GLN A 194 14.74 -10.26 -10.78
C GLN A 194 13.82 -11.27 -11.47
N ARG A 195 13.36 -12.29 -10.73
CA ARG A 195 12.26 -13.14 -11.18
C ARG A 195 11.03 -12.30 -11.39
#